data_AF-A0A9N9UTG1-F1
#
_entry.id   AF-A0A9N9UTG1-F1
#
_cell.length_a   1.000
_cell.length_b   1.000
_cell.length_c   1.000
_cell.angle_alpha   90.00
_cell.angle_beta   90.00
_cell.angle_gamma   90.00
#
_symmetry.space_group_name_H-M   'P 1'
#
loop_
_entity.id
_entity.type
_entity.pdbx_description
1 polymer ?
#
loop_
_entity_poly.entity_id
_entity_poly.type
_entity_poly.pdbx_seq_one_letter_code
_entity_poly.pdbx_strand_id
1 'polypeptide(L)'
;MRAFALSAALLSGFLTCTSALSDLDGSVWKNIESKVDSRSIKRLSNRPVKRQSGWSPPSELSTALTEVWSHYESTYTGGPFAETNWGWHQIMKNKGSLSICVRWDSTASVTEAQRTQTATKYAEQYEKWFTWLYGFDGFPYSAIDVKIVGWAVKDKSLLQGSTDGITVYTELDADGVPMCTEGQFDHSLWLTDGLEGGFGYTWGQQVGREYFMNNIESENIHILLHEMGHTFGLDDYWTPTGVTNFIMLAGSAMEVTDFDGWMFRNWWYELAQKNNWSSGNTDSTGSPSSASSAVATTPVATAPAATAPATTAAPYPTTTPGGSPASTVRTRTRTRTRSSSGAVETPTQATPVVPAPSQGGFQGGMAAKKWGQCGGIGHSGSTECAEGLECVQQNEYYFQCL
;
A
#
# COMPACT_ATOMS: atom_id res chain seq x y z
N MET A 1 21.05 44.17 -23.75
CA MET A 1 20.24 43.63 -24.88
C MET A 1 21.03 42.51 -25.52
N ARG A 2 20.57 41.27 -25.67
CA ARG A 2 19.54 40.47 -24.97
C ARG A 2 20.20 39.08 -24.83
N ALA A 3 20.20 38.34 -23.71
CA ALA A 3 19.04 37.87 -22.94
C ALA A 3 18.04 37.08 -23.82
N PHE A 4 18.44 35.88 -24.25
CA PHE A 4 17.51 34.74 -24.22
C PHE A 4 17.64 34.20 -22.78
N ALA A 5 16.70 34.48 -21.87
CA ALA A 5 15.36 33.90 -21.85
C ALA A 5 15.45 32.37 -21.83
N LEU A 6 15.75 31.81 -20.64
CA LEU A 6 15.09 30.56 -20.28
C LEU A 6 13.60 30.88 -20.30
N SER A 7 12.89 30.41 -21.31
CA SER A 7 11.45 30.28 -21.20
C SER A 7 11.21 29.28 -20.07
N ALA A 8 10.53 29.71 -19.01
CA ALA A 8 9.89 28.78 -18.10
C ALA A 8 8.82 28.04 -18.92
N ALA A 9 9.20 26.90 -19.47
CA ALA A 9 8.25 25.97 -20.07
C ALA A 9 7.38 25.49 -18.91
N LEU A 10 6.12 25.92 -18.93
CA LEU A 10 5.16 25.72 -17.86
C LEU A 10 5.12 24.26 -17.40
N LEU A 11 5.34 24.02 -16.11
CA LEU A 11 4.75 22.86 -15.44
C LEU A 11 3.23 23.07 -15.44
N SER A 12 2.59 22.65 -16.53
CA SER A 12 1.15 22.71 -16.74
C SER A 12 0.77 21.49 -17.58
N GLY A 13 0.82 20.34 -16.93
CA GLY A 13 0.64 19.02 -17.53
C GLY A 13 0.59 17.88 -16.50
N PHE A 14 0.44 18.21 -15.22
CA PHE A 14 -0.13 17.26 -14.28
C PHE A 14 -1.65 17.23 -14.52
N LEU A 15 -2.25 16.04 -14.60
CA LEU A 15 -3.56 15.88 -13.99
C LEU A 15 -3.34 15.97 -12.47
N THR A 16 -3.25 17.20 -11.96
CA THR A 16 -3.46 17.44 -10.53
C THR A 16 -4.92 17.12 -10.27
N CYS A 17 -5.21 16.01 -9.61
CA CYS A 17 -6.45 15.89 -8.88
C CYS A 17 -6.36 16.92 -7.75
N THR A 18 -6.97 18.10 -7.92
CA THR A 18 -6.75 19.28 -7.03
C THR A 18 -7.46 19.15 -5.68
N SER A 19 -7.50 17.93 -5.13
CA SER A 19 -8.18 17.57 -3.89
C SER A 19 -7.63 16.31 -3.22
N ALA A 20 -6.76 15.53 -3.87
CA ALA A 20 -5.98 14.49 -3.19
C ALA A 20 -4.75 15.13 -2.53
N LEU A 21 -4.65 15.03 -1.21
CA LEU A 21 -3.41 15.31 -0.48
C LEU A 21 -2.45 14.15 -0.75
N SER A 22 -1.14 14.41 -0.89
CA SER A 22 -0.20 13.33 -1.21
C SER A 22 0.16 12.54 0.04
N ASP A 23 0.03 11.23 -0.03
CA ASP A 23 0.14 10.29 1.11
C ASP A 23 1.59 10.13 1.60
N LEU A 24 2.53 10.49 0.71
CA LEU A 24 3.94 10.68 0.97
C LEU A 24 4.27 11.96 1.79
N ASP A 25 3.35 12.93 1.88
CA ASP A 25 3.53 14.17 2.65
C ASP A 25 3.09 13.94 4.11
N GLY A 26 4.09 13.80 5.00
CA GLY A 26 3.86 13.62 6.44
C GLY A 26 3.03 14.71 7.11
N SER A 27 2.88 15.90 6.52
CA SER A 27 2.01 16.94 7.06
C SER A 27 0.52 16.56 7.01
N VAL A 28 0.14 15.71 6.06
CA VAL A 28 -1.23 15.16 5.90
C VAL A 28 -1.60 14.35 7.14
N TRP A 29 -0.72 13.45 7.56
CA TRP A 29 -0.91 12.56 8.71
C TRP A 29 -0.83 13.30 10.06
N LYS A 30 0.11 14.25 10.19
CA LYS A 30 0.27 15.10 11.39
C LYS A 30 -1.00 15.94 11.71
N ASN A 31 -1.90 16.14 10.74
CA ASN A 31 -3.17 16.83 10.96
C ASN A 31 -4.18 16.04 11.80
N ILE A 32 -3.98 14.74 12.07
CA ILE A 32 -4.85 13.96 12.96
C ILE A 32 -4.23 13.77 14.35
N GLU A 33 -2.91 13.60 14.46
CA GLU A 33 -2.21 13.37 15.74
C GLU A 33 -2.46 14.48 16.77
N SER A 34 -2.71 15.71 16.31
CA SER A 34 -3.04 16.89 17.13
C SER A 34 -4.54 17.03 17.49
N LYS A 35 -5.43 16.20 16.94
CA LYS A 35 -6.89 16.31 17.07
C LYS A 35 -7.53 15.25 17.97
N VAL A 36 -6.75 14.63 18.86
CA VAL A 36 -7.26 13.67 19.86
C VAL A 36 -8.04 14.40 20.97
N ASP A 37 -9.21 14.95 20.64
CA ASP A 37 -10.22 15.37 21.61
C ASP A 37 -11.23 14.24 21.80
N SER A 38 -11.34 13.77 23.05
CA SER A 38 -12.09 12.59 23.44
C SER A 38 -13.61 12.83 23.38
N ARG A 39 -14.23 12.71 22.20
CA ARG A 39 -15.69 12.82 22.06
C ARG A 39 -16.34 11.65 21.33
N SER A 40 -16.72 10.66 22.15
CA SER A 40 -17.89 9.80 22.00
C SER A 40 -18.15 9.23 20.60
N ILE A 41 -17.49 8.10 20.38
CA ILE A 41 -17.94 6.97 19.55
C ILE A 41 -19.47 6.85 19.56
N LYS A 42 -20.15 7.32 18.50
CA LYS A 42 -21.41 6.69 18.10
C LYS A 42 -21.04 5.36 17.49
N ARG A 43 -21.15 4.27 18.28
CA ARG A 43 -21.10 2.91 17.72
C ARG A 43 -22.37 2.69 16.89
N LEU A 44 -22.34 3.13 15.65
CA LEU A 44 -23.00 2.45 14.54
C LEU A 44 -22.07 1.28 14.19
N SER A 45 -21.93 0.23 15.02
CA SER A 45 -22.82 -0.94 15.06
C SER A 45 -23.26 -1.49 13.69
N ASN A 46 -22.61 -1.08 12.60
CA ASN A 46 -22.93 -1.47 11.23
C ASN A 46 -21.91 -2.44 10.62
N ARG A 47 -20.84 -2.82 11.35
CA ARG A 47 -20.04 -4.02 11.05
C ARG A 47 -20.97 -5.24 11.06
N PRO A 48 -21.26 -5.90 9.92
CA PRO A 48 -22.35 -6.85 9.88
C PRO A 48 -22.01 -8.19 10.54
N VAL A 49 -22.60 -8.41 11.72
CA VAL A 49 -22.57 -9.69 12.44
C VAL A 49 -23.49 -10.74 11.77
N LYS A 50 -24.28 -10.32 10.78
CA LYS A 50 -25.21 -11.17 10.02
C LYS A 50 -24.70 -11.34 8.59
N ARG A 51 -24.87 -12.55 8.04
CA ARG A 51 -24.65 -12.79 6.61
C ARG A 51 -25.56 -11.87 5.79
N GLN A 52 -25.00 -11.30 4.73
CA GLN A 52 -25.71 -10.46 3.77
C GLN A 52 -25.36 -10.94 2.36
N SER A 53 -26.35 -11.02 1.49
CA SER A 53 -26.18 -11.26 0.05
C SER A 53 -26.63 -10.03 -0.73
N GLY A 54 -25.92 -9.71 -1.81
CA GLY A 54 -26.21 -8.59 -2.69
C GLY A 54 -25.78 -7.22 -2.14
N TRP A 55 -25.61 -6.29 -3.08
CA TRP A 55 -25.32 -4.89 -2.79
C TRP A 55 -26.54 -4.17 -2.21
N SER A 56 -26.43 -3.78 -0.94
CA SER A 56 -27.44 -3.00 -0.22
C SER A 56 -26.75 -2.19 0.89
N PRO A 57 -26.07 -1.09 0.52
CA PRO A 57 -25.45 -0.18 1.49
C PRO A 57 -26.52 0.66 2.22
N PRO A 58 -26.16 1.28 3.36
CA PRO A 58 -27.01 2.25 4.05
C PRO A 58 -27.34 3.44 3.15
N SER A 59 -28.57 3.95 3.24
CA SER A 59 -29.08 5.06 2.43
C SER A 59 -28.30 6.38 2.59
N GLU A 60 -27.65 6.56 3.74
CA GLU A 60 -26.81 7.70 4.06
C GLU A 60 -25.41 7.62 3.42
N LEU A 61 -24.97 6.42 3.01
CA LEU A 61 -23.70 6.20 2.31
C LEU A 61 -23.87 5.98 0.81
N SER A 62 -25.07 5.57 0.34
CA SER A 62 -25.28 5.13 -1.04
C SER A 62 -24.90 6.17 -2.10
N THR A 63 -25.11 7.47 -1.84
CA THR A 63 -24.71 8.54 -2.76
C THR A 63 -23.19 8.61 -2.89
N ALA A 64 -22.47 8.73 -1.76
CA ALA A 64 -21.01 8.77 -1.73
C ALA A 64 -20.36 7.50 -2.31
N LEU A 65 -20.94 6.32 -2.04
CA LEU A 65 -20.46 5.05 -2.61
C LEU A 65 -20.65 4.98 -4.13
N THR A 66 -21.74 5.58 -4.65
CA THR A 66 -21.97 5.68 -6.11
C THR A 66 -20.97 6.64 -6.75
N GLU A 67 -20.71 7.79 -6.13
CA GLU A 67 -19.71 8.77 -6.60
C GLU A 67 -18.30 8.16 -6.66
N VAL A 68 -17.89 7.44 -5.61
CA VAL A 68 -16.62 6.71 -5.58
C VAL A 68 -16.60 5.58 -6.61
N TRP A 69 -17.68 4.83 -6.80
CA TRP A 69 -17.68 3.76 -7.80
C TRP A 69 -17.53 4.28 -9.23
N SER A 70 -18.28 5.32 -9.58
CA SER A 70 -18.14 6.00 -10.88
C SER A 70 -16.75 6.63 -11.06
N HIS A 71 -16.02 6.93 -9.97
CA HIS A 71 -14.62 7.33 -10.09
C HIS A 71 -13.75 6.21 -10.62
N TYR A 72 -13.74 5.03 -9.98
CA TYR A 72 -12.94 3.88 -10.42
C TYR A 72 -13.15 3.55 -11.89
N GLU A 73 -14.41 3.53 -12.32
CA GLU A 73 -14.81 3.25 -13.71
C GLU A 73 -14.25 4.28 -14.71
N SER A 74 -14.01 5.52 -14.26
CA SER A 74 -13.43 6.60 -15.06
C SER A 74 -11.90 6.68 -15.01
N THR A 75 -11.29 6.27 -13.89
CA THR A 75 -9.83 6.38 -13.65
C THR A 75 -9.04 5.33 -14.41
N TYR A 76 -9.51 4.09 -14.40
CA TYR A 76 -8.77 2.96 -14.98
C TYR A 76 -9.17 2.74 -16.43
N THR A 77 -8.21 2.86 -17.36
CA THR A 77 -8.43 2.58 -18.79
C THR A 77 -8.66 1.07 -18.99
N GLY A 78 -9.88 0.68 -19.36
CA GLY A 78 -10.34 -0.72 -19.35
C GLY A 78 -11.21 -1.09 -18.13
N GLY A 79 -11.41 -0.14 -17.20
CA GLY A 79 -12.14 -0.30 -15.95
C GLY A 79 -11.27 -0.82 -14.80
N PRO A 80 -11.77 -0.77 -13.55
CA PRO A 80 -11.05 -1.21 -12.34
C PRO A 80 -10.56 -2.68 -12.38
N PHE A 81 -11.13 -3.49 -13.27
CA PHE A 81 -10.84 -4.91 -13.46
C PHE A 81 -9.87 -5.21 -14.60
N ALA A 82 -9.24 -4.19 -15.19
CA ALA A 82 -8.13 -4.39 -16.12
C ALA A 82 -6.91 -4.99 -15.40
N GLU A 83 -6.68 -4.56 -14.15
CA GLU A 83 -5.69 -5.14 -13.26
C GLU A 83 -6.22 -6.45 -12.64
N THR A 84 -5.49 -7.54 -12.85
CA THR A 84 -5.83 -8.89 -12.38
C THR A 84 -4.92 -9.39 -11.26
N ASN A 85 -4.12 -8.48 -10.68
CA ASN A 85 -3.21 -8.72 -9.56
C ASN A 85 -3.59 -7.99 -8.25
N TRP A 86 -4.78 -7.39 -8.13
CA TRP A 86 -5.25 -6.92 -6.81
C TRP A 86 -5.18 -8.03 -5.75
N GLY A 87 -4.95 -7.67 -4.49
CA GLY A 87 -4.83 -8.64 -3.38
C GLY A 87 -6.01 -9.62 -3.25
N TRP A 88 -7.18 -9.25 -3.81
CA TRP A 88 -8.31 -10.13 -4.08
C TRP A 88 -7.93 -11.41 -4.83
N HIS A 89 -7.23 -11.28 -5.95
CA HIS A 89 -6.82 -12.39 -6.81
C HIS A 89 -5.79 -13.28 -6.11
N GLN A 90 -4.87 -12.67 -5.37
CA GLN A 90 -3.83 -13.36 -4.59
C GLN A 90 -4.47 -14.22 -3.48
N ILE A 91 -5.40 -13.65 -2.70
CA ILE A 91 -6.21 -14.38 -1.70
C ILE A 91 -7.02 -15.52 -2.31
N MET A 92 -7.63 -15.31 -3.48
CA MET A 92 -8.45 -16.33 -4.15
C MET A 92 -7.59 -17.48 -4.70
N LYS A 93 -6.40 -17.20 -5.25
CA LYS A 93 -5.43 -18.23 -5.63
C LYS A 93 -4.94 -19.02 -4.42
N ASN A 94 -4.56 -18.32 -3.36
CA ASN A 94 -3.91 -18.90 -2.18
C ASN A 94 -4.91 -19.45 -1.15
N LYS A 95 -6.20 -19.50 -1.49
CA LYS A 95 -7.25 -20.13 -0.69
C LYS A 95 -7.42 -19.52 0.70
N GLY A 96 -7.31 -18.19 0.79
CA GLY A 96 -7.52 -17.46 2.04
C GLY A 96 -6.26 -17.21 2.86
N SER A 97 -5.06 -17.35 2.29
CA SER A 97 -3.80 -16.96 2.95
C SER A 97 -3.04 -15.89 2.17
N LEU A 98 -2.24 -15.10 2.88
CA LEU A 98 -1.26 -14.17 2.31
C LEU A 98 0.10 -14.37 2.98
N SER A 99 1.10 -14.74 2.18
CA SER A 99 2.50 -14.80 2.58
C SER A 99 3.16 -13.44 2.34
N ILE A 100 3.90 -12.94 3.34
CA ILE A 100 4.39 -11.57 3.38
C ILE A 100 5.91 -11.58 3.57
N CYS A 101 6.64 -10.75 2.81
CA CYS A 101 8.06 -10.50 3.05
C CYS A 101 8.31 -9.07 3.51
N VAL A 102 9.04 -8.87 4.61
CA VAL A 102 9.41 -7.55 5.10
C VAL A 102 10.69 -7.08 4.41
N ARG A 103 10.64 -5.94 3.72
CA ARG A 103 11.83 -5.21 3.22
C ARG A 103 12.26 -4.20 4.28
N TRP A 104 13.29 -4.52 5.06
CA TRP A 104 13.80 -3.67 6.14
C TRP A 104 14.85 -2.70 5.59
N ASP A 105 14.39 -1.59 5.01
CA ASP A 105 15.25 -0.53 4.49
C ASP A 105 15.72 0.39 5.62
N SER A 106 16.55 -0.18 6.49
CA SER A 106 17.13 0.52 7.62
C SER A 106 18.50 -0.04 8.02
N THR A 107 19.26 0.79 8.71
CA THR A 107 20.50 0.39 9.42
C THR A 107 20.26 0.05 10.89
N ALA A 108 19.05 0.26 11.42
CA ALA A 108 18.70 -0.13 12.78
C ALA A 108 18.58 -1.66 12.91
N SER A 109 19.02 -2.21 14.04
CA SER A 109 18.75 -3.61 14.37
C SER A 109 17.28 -3.82 14.75
N VAL A 110 16.77 -5.03 14.51
CA VAL A 110 15.44 -5.48 14.92
C VAL A 110 15.55 -6.78 15.70
N THR A 111 14.88 -6.85 16.85
CA THR A 111 14.86 -8.05 17.71
C THR A 111 13.82 -9.06 17.25
N GLU A 112 14.01 -10.34 17.60
CA GLU A 112 13.02 -11.41 17.39
C GLU A 112 11.64 -11.04 17.96
N ALA A 113 11.61 -10.47 19.18
CA ALA A 113 10.38 -9.97 19.79
C ALA A 113 9.69 -8.90 18.93
N GLN A 114 10.45 -7.94 18.36
CA GLN A 114 9.91 -6.95 17.43
C GLN A 114 9.44 -7.58 16.11
N ARG A 115 10.10 -8.62 15.58
CA ARG A 115 9.65 -9.32 14.36
C ARG A 115 8.35 -10.08 14.59
N THR A 116 8.22 -10.79 15.71
CA THR A 116 6.97 -11.43 16.16
C THR A 116 5.87 -10.38 16.41
N GLN A 117 6.27 -9.25 17.01
CA GLN A 117 5.60 -7.95 17.01
C GLN A 117 4.93 -7.63 15.68
N THR A 118 5.76 -7.33 14.68
CA THR A 118 5.36 -6.94 13.32
C THR A 118 4.41 -7.95 12.71
N ALA A 119 4.72 -9.26 12.78
CA ALA A 119 3.88 -10.31 12.20
C ALA A 119 2.46 -10.33 12.80
N THR A 120 2.36 -10.26 14.13
CA THR A 120 1.07 -10.24 14.83
C THR A 120 0.27 -9.00 14.46
N LYS A 121 0.90 -7.83 14.55
CA LYS A 121 0.21 -6.53 14.39
C LYS A 121 -0.19 -6.24 12.96
N TYR A 122 0.60 -6.70 12.00
CA TYR A 122 0.31 -6.60 10.58
C TYR A 122 -0.89 -7.49 10.18
N ALA A 123 -0.99 -8.71 10.72
CA ALA A 123 -2.18 -9.55 10.57
C ALA A 123 -3.42 -8.93 11.23
N GLU A 124 -3.28 -8.35 12.44
CA GLU A 124 -4.36 -7.60 13.11
C GLU A 124 -4.85 -6.39 12.30
N GLN A 125 -3.98 -5.71 11.54
CA GLN A 125 -4.39 -4.60 10.68
C GLN A 125 -5.21 -5.09 9.46
N TYR A 126 -4.80 -6.18 8.80
CA TYR A 126 -5.58 -6.78 7.70
C TYR A 126 -6.97 -7.27 8.16
N GLU A 127 -7.08 -7.84 9.36
CA GLU A 127 -8.34 -8.31 9.92
C GLU A 127 -9.37 -7.16 10.08
N LYS A 128 -8.93 -5.91 10.32
CA LYS A 128 -9.84 -4.75 10.36
C LYS A 128 -10.54 -4.49 9.03
N TRP A 129 -9.88 -4.80 7.91
CA TRP A 129 -10.49 -4.79 6.59
C TRP A 129 -11.35 -6.03 6.35
N PHE A 130 -10.81 -7.24 6.51
CA PHE A 130 -11.52 -8.49 6.17
C PHE A 130 -12.76 -8.78 7.01
N THR A 131 -12.83 -8.24 8.22
CA THR A 131 -14.03 -8.37 9.06
C THR A 131 -15.27 -7.65 8.50
N TRP A 132 -15.13 -6.83 7.46
CA TRP A 132 -16.25 -6.32 6.66
C TRP A 132 -16.77 -7.34 5.65
N LEU A 133 -15.97 -8.31 5.20
CA LEU A 133 -16.34 -9.29 4.18
C LEU A 133 -16.80 -10.65 4.70
N TYR A 134 -16.43 -11.07 5.91
CA TYR A 134 -16.81 -12.40 6.40
C TYR A 134 -18.34 -12.56 6.45
N GLY A 135 -18.86 -13.46 5.61
CA GLY A 135 -20.30 -13.69 5.45
C GLY A 135 -21.04 -12.68 4.55
N PHE A 136 -20.33 -11.76 3.88
CA PHE A 136 -20.86 -10.89 2.86
C PHE A 136 -20.74 -11.52 1.47
N ASP A 137 -21.82 -11.43 0.69
CA ASP A 137 -21.95 -11.78 -0.73
C ASP A 137 -21.10 -12.96 -1.24
N GLY A 138 -21.26 -14.11 -0.59
CA GLY A 138 -20.59 -15.34 -1.00
C GLY A 138 -19.08 -15.38 -0.76
N PHE A 139 -18.48 -14.40 -0.07
CA PHE A 139 -17.05 -14.41 0.26
C PHE A 139 -16.67 -15.73 0.95
N PRO A 140 -15.75 -16.53 0.39
CA PRO A 140 -15.63 -17.95 0.74
C PRO A 140 -14.86 -18.20 2.04
N TYR A 141 -14.22 -17.18 2.61
CA TYR A 141 -13.38 -17.31 3.81
C TYR A 141 -14.08 -16.69 5.04
N SER A 142 -13.80 -17.27 6.21
CA SER A 142 -14.22 -16.74 7.52
C SER A 142 -13.06 -16.19 8.35
N ALA A 143 -11.84 -16.29 7.81
CA ALA A 143 -10.58 -15.76 8.33
C ALA A 143 -9.60 -15.69 7.15
N ILE A 144 -8.72 -14.69 7.10
CA ILE A 144 -7.57 -14.64 6.18
C ILE A 144 -6.29 -14.87 6.97
N ASP A 145 -5.50 -15.85 6.55
CA ASP A 145 -4.26 -16.28 7.21
C ASP A 145 -3.06 -15.47 6.66
N VAL A 146 -2.80 -14.33 7.29
CA VAL A 146 -1.68 -13.44 6.93
C VAL A 146 -0.43 -13.81 7.73
N LYS A 147 0.66 -14.13 7.03
CA LYS A 147 1.92 -14.61 7.64
C LYS A 147 3.14 -13.89 7.09
N ILE A 148 4.00 -13.39 7.97
CA ILE A 148 5.35 -12.96 7.57
C ILE A 148 6.24 -14.20 7.44
N VAL A 149 6.64 -14.49 6.21
CA VAL A 149 7.46 -15.66 5.84
C VAL A 149 8.91 -15.30 5.54
N GLY A 150 9.24 -14.01 5.37
CA GLY A 150 10.58 -13.57 5.03
C GLY A 150 10.94 -12.16 5.49
N TRP A 151 12.23 -11.89 5.61
CA TRP A 151 12.83 -10.61 5.98
C TRP A 151 14.06 -10.35 5.09
N ALA A 152 14.02 -9.27 4.31
CA ALA A 152 15.17 -8.74 3.58
C ALA A 152 15.85 -7.62 4.37
N VAL A 153 17.17 -7.73 4.57
CA VAL A 153 18.00 -6.79 5.34
C VAL A 153 19.32 -6.47 4.63
N LYS A 154 19.89 -5.28 4.88
CA LYS A 154 21.22 -4.90 4.32
C LYS A 154 22.37 -5.74 4.89
N ASP A 155 22.19 -6.25 6.11
CA ASP A 155 23.11 -7.17 6.79
C ASP A 155 22.29 -8.09 7.72
N LYS A 156 22.59 -9.40 7.72
CA LYS A 156 21.95 -10.37 8.61
C LYS A 156 22.20 -10.06 10.09
N SER A 157 23.29 -9.35 10.42
CA SER A 157 23.58 -8.90 11.79
C SER A 157 22.52 -7.96 12.38
N LEU A 158 21.69 -7.32 11.54
CA LEU A 158 20.55 -6.51 11.98
C LEU A 158 19.43 -7.35 12.60
N LEU A 159 19.32 -8.64 12.24
CA LEU A 159 18.31 -9.55 12.80
C LEU A 159 18.82 -10.18 14.10
N GLN A 160 18.51 -9.55 15.23
CA GLN A 160 18.87 -10.07 16.55
C GLN A 160 17.90 -11.17 17.00
N GLY A 161 18.39 -12.21 17.67
CA GLY A 161 17.60 -13.39 18.10
C GLY A 161 17.48 -14.45 17.00
N SER A 162 16.55 -15.40 17.15
CA SER A 162 16.35 -16.46 16.16
C SER A 162 15.71 -15.95 14.86
N THR A 163 16.09 -16.56 13.75
CA THR A 163 15.44 -16.40 12.44
C THR A 163 14.82 -17.72 11.97
N ASP A 164 14.58 -18.67 12.88
CA ASP A 164 13.90 -19.93 12.56
C ASP A 164 12.48 -19.65 12.06
N GLY A 165 12.09 -20.32 10.97
CA GLY A 165 10.76 -20.17 10.37
C GLY A 165 10.56 -18.95 9.46
N ILE A 166 11.58 -18.12 9.25
CA ILE A 166 11.59 -17.05 8.23
C ILE A 166 12.75 -17.20 7.25
N THR A 167 12.52 -16.87 5.98
CA THR A 167 13.59 -16.74 4.98
C THR A 167 14.30 -15.40 5.17
N VAL A 168 15.64 -15.41 5.28
CA VAL A 168 16.46 -14.20 5.44
C VAL A 168 17.19 -13.86 4.15
N TYR A 169 16.68 -12.83 3.46
CA TYR A 169 17.23 -12.26 2.24
C TYR A 169 18.26 -11.17 2.55
N THR A 170 19.27 -11.04 1.70
CA THR A 170 20.37 -10.07 1.79
C THR A 170 20.71 -9.41 0.45
N GLU A 171 19.99 -9.82 -0.58
CA GLU A 171 20.03 -9.26 -1.92
C GLU A 171 19.52 -7.82 -1.87
N LEU A 172 20.15 -6.95 -2.64
CA LEU A 172 19.79 -5.53 -2.75
C LEU A 172 19.38 -5.25 -4.20
N ASP A 173 18.41 -4.36 -4.38
CA ASP A 173 18.10 -3.81 -5.70
C ASP A 173 19.15 -2.77 -6.16
N ALA A 174 18.92 -2.19 -7.34
CA ALA A 174 19.79 -1.18 -7.95
C ALA A 174 19.99 0.08 -7.09
N ASP A 175 19.10 0.37 -6.14
CA ASP A 175 19.21 1.48 -5.19
C ASP A 175 19.90 1.09 -3.87
N GLY A 176 20.28 -0.19 -3.71
CA GLY A 176 20.86 -0.69 -2.46
C GLY A 176 19.81 -0.95 -1.38
N VAL A 177 18.52 -1.07 -1.74
CA VAL A 177 17.42 -1.37 -0.81
C VAL A 177 17.24 -2.90 -0.73
N PRO A 178 17.14 -3.51 0.47
CA PRO A 178 17.03 -4.96 0.61
C PRO A 178 15.79 -5.48 -0.09
N MET A 179 15.94 -6.45 -0.99
CA MET A 179 14.86 -7.00 -1.79
C MET A 179 14.56 -8.45 -1.39
N CYS A 180 13.29 -8.84 -1.50
CA CYS A 180 12.86 -10.20 -1.27
C CYS A 180 13.00 -10.97 -2.60
N THR A 181 14.18 -11.54 -2.87
CA THR A 181 14.44 -12.35 -4.07
C THR A 181 14.12 -13.82 -3.84
N GLU A 182 13.41 -14.44 -4.78
CA GLU A 182 13.03 -15.86 -4.75
C GLU A 182 11.98 -16.26 -3.70
N GLY A 183 10.80 -16.68 -4.20
CA GLY A 183 9.91 -17.63 -3.54
C GLY A 183 8.76 -17.08 -2.68
N GLN A 184 7.54 -17.48 -3.04
CA GLN A 184 6.39 -17.70 -2.14
C GLN A 184 5.99 -16.57 -1.18
N PHE A 185 6.12 -15.30 -1.57
CA PHE A 185 5.40 -14.20 -0.95
C PHE A 185 4.52 -13.47 -1.96
N ASP A 186 3.37 -13.03 -1.47
CA ASP A 186 2.30 -12.38 -2.22
C ASP A 186 2.49 -10.86 -2.14
N HIS A 187 2.61 -10.35 -0.91
CA HIS A 187 2.86 -8.95 -0.63
C HIS A 187 4.21 -8.72 0.04
N SER A 188 4.74 -7.50 -0.11
CA SER A 188 5.90 -7.00 0.60
C SER A 188 5.53 -5.82 1.51
N LEU A 189 6.05 -5.83 2.74
CA LEU A 189 5.95 -4.72 3.70
C LEU A 189 7.31 -4.02 3.75
N TRP A 190 7.40 -2.81 3.21
CA TRP A 190 8.63 -2.03 3.21
C TRP A 190 8.63 -1.10 4.42
N LEU A 191 9.63 -1.24 5.27
CA LEU A 191 9.83 -0.39 6.45
C LEU A 191 11.07 0.47 6.20
N THR A 192 10.84 1.71 5.77
CA THR A 192 11.87 2.63 5.25
C THR A 192 12.23 3.71 6.26
N ASP A 193 13.54 3.91 6.50
CA ASP A 193 14.04 5.01 7.35
C ASP A 193 13.60 6.39 6.83
N GLY A 194 12.97 7.19 7.69
CA GLY A 194 12.70 8.61 7.43
C GLY A 194 11.58 8.93 6.45
N LEU A 195 10.83 7.93 5.95
CA LEU A 195 9.60 8.16 5.20
C LEU A 195 8.51 8.66 6.18
N GLU A 196 7.96 9.85 5.96
CA GLU A 196 6.93 10.42 6.86
C GLU A 196 5.49 9.99 6.53
N GLY A 197 5.30 9.30 5.41
CA GLY A 197 4.00 8.85 4.89
C GLY A 197 3.99 7.37 4.56
N GLY A 198 3.21 7.00 3.53
CA GLY A 198 3.19 5.65 3.00
C GLY A 198 2.94 5.59 1.49
N PHE A 199 2.98 4.37 0.97
CA PHE A 199 2.56 4.04 -0.39
C PHE A 199 2.07 2.57 -0.45
N GLY A 200 0.89 2.34 -1.03
CA GLY A 200 0.30 1.01 -1.16
C GLY A 200 -0.06 0.68 -2.60
N TYR A 201 0.05 -0.59 -2.98
CA TYR A 201 -0.40 -1.09 -4.29
C TYR A 201 -0.63 -2.60 -4.26
N THR A 202 -0.86 -3.21 -5.43
CA THR A 202 -1.03 -4.67 -5.62
C THR A 202 0.06 -5.53 -4.98
N TRP A 203 1.29 -5.02 -4.86
CA TRP A 203 2.45 -5.71 -4.30
C TRP A 203 2.58 -5.62 -2.78
N GLY A 204 1.73 -4.86 -2.08
CA GLY A 204 1.82 -4.64 -0.64
C GLY A 204 1.86 -3.16 -0.24
N GLN A 205 2.63 -2.83 0.79
CA GLN A 205 2.69 -1.49 1.40
C GLN A 205 4.12 -1.09 1.74
N GLN A 206 4.38 0.22 1.70
CA GLN A 206 5.56 0.87 2.21
C GLN A 206 5.16 1.94 3.24
N VAL A 207 5.81 1.96 4.39
CA VAL A 207 5.58 2.96 5.45
C VAL A 207 6.89 3.33 6.14
N GLY A 208 6.92 4.49 6.79
CA GLY A 208 8.04 4.89 7.65
C GLY A 208 8.33 3.85 8.74
N ARG A 209 9.58 3.37 8.83
CA ARG A 209 9.98 2.41 9.87
C ARG A 209 9.80 3.03 11.25
N GLU A 210 10.24 4.27 11.47
CA GLU A 210 10.06 4.96 12.74
C GLU A 210 8.58 5.05 13.12
N TYR A 211 7.74 5.47 12.18
CA TYR A 211 6.29 5.55 12.37
C TYR A 211 5.70 4.19 12.76
N PHE A 212 6.01 3.13 11.99
CA PHE A 212 5.48 1.79 12.22
C PHE A 212 5.95 1.23 13.58
N MET A 213 7.24 1.32 13.89
CA MET A 213 7.79 0.80 15.14
C MET A 213 7.31 1.59 16.36
N ASN A 214 7.08 2.91 16.24
CA ASN A 214 6.51 3.73 17.32
C ASN A 214 5.01 3.41 17.55
N ASN A 215 4.30 3.00 16.51
CA ASN A 215 2.87 2.65 16.57
C ASN A 215 2.60 1.14 16.64
N ILE A 216 3.63 0.30 16.83
CA ILE A 216 3.48 -1.15 16.75
C ILE A 216 2.58 -1.72 17.86
N GLU A 217 2.42 -1.01 18.98
CA GLU A 217 1.48 -1.38 20.06
C GLU A 217 0.09 -0.75 19.89
N SER A 218 -0.07 0.21 18.97
CA SER A 218 -1.34 0.92 18.74
C SER A 218 -2.43 -0.04 18.25
N GLU A 219 -3.68 0.22 18.65
CA GLU A 219 -4.82 -0.56 18.15
C GLU A 219 -4.96 -0.40 16.62
N ASN A 220 -4.75 0.81 16.11
CA ASN A 220 -4.81 1.14 14.68
C ASN A 220 -3.49 1.78 14.23
N ILE A 221 -2.83 1.18 13.24
CA ILE A 221 -1.64 1.74 12.57
C ILE A 221 -2.14 2.46 11.32
N HIS A 222 -2.66 3.68 11.49
CA HIS A 222 -3.55 4.33 10.52
C HIS A 222 -2.98 4.53 9.10
N ILE A 223 -1.69 4.88 8.94
CA ILE A 223 -1.06 4.97 7.61
C ILE A 223 -1.04 3.58 6.97
N LEU A 224 -0.61 2.55 7.70
CA LEU A 224 -0.62 1.18 7.19
C LEU A 224 -2.04 0.70 6.83
N LEU A 225 -3.07 1.10 7.58
CA LEU A 225 -4.46 0.77 7.26
C LEU A 225 -4.91 1.42 5.95
N HIS A 226 -4.50 2.66 5.69
CA HIS A 226 -4.70 3.34 4.41
C HIS A 226 -3.97 2.61 3.28
N GLU A 227 -2.66 2.35 3.42
CA GLU A 227 -1.88 1.65 2.39
C GLU A 227 -2.42 0.24 2.06
N MET A 228 -2.96 -0.46 3.06
CA MET A 228 -3.62 -1.76 2.87
C MET A 228 -4.88 -1.64 1.99
N GLY A 229 -5.58 -0.51 1.99
CA GLY A 229 -6.72 -0.25 1.12
C GLY A 229 -6.34 -0.25 -0.37
N HIS A 230 -5.22 0.38 -0.72
CA HIS A 230 -4.70 0.39 -2.10
C HIS A 230 -4.37 -1.01 -2.62
N THR A 231 -3.90 -1.93 -1.77
CA THR A 231 -3.66 -3.33 -2.16
C THR A 231 -4.93 -4.04 -2.66
N PHE A 232 -6.11 -3.53 -2.32
CA PHE A 232 -7.42 -4.03 -2.76
C PHE A 232 -8.15 -3.09 -3.72
N GLY A 233 -7.45 -2.13 -4.32
CA GLY A 233 -7.99 -1.24 -5.34
C GLY A 233 -8.74 -0.02 -4.80
N LEU A 234 -8.63 0.31 -3.50
CA LEU A 234 -9.15 1.60 -3.03
C LEU A 234 -8.20 2.72 -3.46
N ASP A 235 -8.69 3.78 -4.12
CA ASP A 235 -7.85 4.92 -4.53
C ASP A 235 -7.77 5.97 -3.39
N ASP A 236 -7.03 7.06 -3.64
CA ASP A 236 -7.07 8.28 -2.83
C ASP A 236 -8.24 9.18 -3.22
N TYR A 237 -8.98 9.64 -2.22
CA TYR A 237 -10.23 10.37 -2.46
C TYR A 237 -10.18 11.86 -2.13
N TRP A 238 -11.01 12.60 -2.87
CA TRP A 238 -11.60 13.83 -2.38
C TRP A 238 -12.76 13.50 -1.41
N THR A 239 -13.26 14.50 -0.69
CA THR A 239 -14.42 14.34 0.21
C THR A 239 -15.74 14.10 -0.57
N PRO A 240 -16.35 12.90 -0.56
CA PRO A 240 -17.59 12.61 -1.30
C PRO A 240 -18.82 13.19 -0.59
N THR A 241 -19.98 13.21 -1.27
CA THR A 241 -21.20 13.85 -0.76
C THR A 241 -21.68 13.19 0.55
N GLY A 242 -21.57 13.93 1.65
CA GLY A 242 -22.08 13.53 2.97
C GLY A 242 -21.09 12.74 3.84
N VAL A 243 -19.87 12.47 3.36
CA VAL A 243 -18.84 11.74 4.11
C VAL A 243 -17.61 12.63 4.31
N THR A 244 -17.23 12.89 5.56
CA THR A 244 -16.18 13.87 5.91
C THR A 244 -14.88 13.28 6.44
N ASN A 245 -14.87 12.00 6.80
CA ASN A 245 -13.73 11.33 7.44
C ASN A 245 -13.81 9.81 7.20
N PHE A 246 -12.76 9.25 6.62
CA PHE A 246 -12.62 7.83 6.28
C PHE A 246 -11.15 7.53 5.98
N ILE A 247 -10.68 6.28 6.13
CA ILE A 247 -9.25 5.96 6.08
C ILE A 247 -8.64 6.27 4.71
N MET A 248 -9.39 6.05 3.61
CA MET A 248 -8.94 6.37 2.24
C MET A 248 -9.02 7.86 1.86
N LEU A 249 -9.39 8.73 2.81
CA LEU A 249 -9.12 10.16 2.74
C LEU A 249 -7.98 10.43 3.73
N ALA A 250 -6.75 10.41 3.22
CA ALA A 250 -5.54 10.57 4.01
C ALA A 250 -5.60 11.80 4.93
N GLY A 251 -5.13 11.64 6.17
CA GLY A 251 -5.21 12.72 7.16
C GLY A 251 -6.61 13.02 7.71
N SER A 252 -7.64 12.18 7.46
CA SER A 252 -9.01 12.39 7.99
C SER A 252 -9.51 11.40 9.03
N ALA A 253 -9.00 10.16 9.08
CA ALA A 253 -9.40 9.13 10.04
C ALA A 253 -8.21 8.32 10.57
N MET A 254 -8.37 7.73 11.77
CA MET A 254 -7.37 6.88 12.42
C MET A 254 -7.69 5.38 12.34
N GLU A 255 -8.82 5.01 11.75
CA GLU A 255 -9.35 3.65 11.70
C GLU A 255 -10.20 3.43 10.45
N VAL A 256 -10.36 2.16 10.04
CA VAL A 256 -11.27 1.76 8.96
C VAL A 256 -12.71 2.07 9.39
N THR A 257 -13.34 3.04 8.73
CA THR A 257 -14.70 3.50 9.06
C THR A 257 -15.77 2.66 8.37
N ASP A 258 -17.04 2.90 8.70
CA ASP A 258 -18.19 2.32 7.99
C ASP A 258 -18.12 2.59 6.47
N PHE A 259 -17.70 3.79 6.05
CA PHE A 259 -17.63 4.13 4.63
C PHE A 259 -16.54 3.30 3.91
N ASP A 260 -15.36 3.19 4.53
CA ASP A 260 -14.26 2.35 4.02
C ASP A 260 -14.69 0.88 3.91
N GLY A 261 -15.35 0.36 4.93
CA GLY A 261 -15.90 -0.99 4.94
C GLY A 261 -16.91 -1.26 3.82
N TRP A 262 -17.72 -0.26 3.47
CA TRP A 262 -18.65 -0.36 2.33
C TRP A 262 -17.97 -0.18 0.98
N MET A 263 -16.93 0.65 0.84
CA MET A 263 -16.10 0.70 -0.37
C MET A 263 -15.41 -0.65 -0.64
N PHE A 264 -14.83 -1.24 0.41
CA PHE A 264 -14.19 -2.57 0.39
C PHE A 264 -15.16 -3.68 -0.03
N ARG A 265 -16.41 -3.61 0.46
CA ARG A 265 -17.51 -4.49 0.03
C ARG A 265 -17.93 -4.28 -1.41
N ASN A 266 -17.93 -3.05 -1.91
CA ASN A 266 -18.31 -2.77 -3.30
C ASN A 266 -17.32 -3.43 -4.27
N TRP A 267 -16.03 -3.29 -3.99
CA TRP A 267 -14.98 -4.00 -4.72
C TRP A 267 -15.17 -5.51 -4.74
N TRP A 268 -15.43 -6.14 -3.60
CA TRP A 268 -15.74 -7.57 -3.58
C TRP A 268 -16.99 -7.90 -4.43
N TYR A 269 -18.09 -7.17 -4.23
CA TYR A 269 -19.36 -7.41 -4.92
C TYR A 269 -19.22 -7.37 -6.46
N GLU A 270 -18.59 -6.32 -6.98
CA GLU A 270 -18.43 -6.15 -8.42
C GLU A 270 -17.37 -7.09 -9.01
N LEU A 271 -16.22 -7.29 -8.32
CA LEU A 271 -15.16 -8.19 -8.77
C LEU A 271 -15.60 -9.67 -8.72
N ALA A 272 -16.33 -10.07 -7.68
CA ALA A 272 -16.81 -11.44 -7.53
C ALA A 272 -17.87 -11.80 -8.58
N GLN A 273 -18.72 -10.85 -8.99
CA GLN A 273 -19.59 -11.03 -10.16
C GLN A 273 -18.77 -11.12 -11.45
N LYS A 274 -17.82 -10.18 -11.66
CA LYS A 274 -16.95 -10.14 -12.84
C LYS A 274 -16.19 -11.46 -13.08
N ASN A 275 -15.71 -12.08 -12.00
CA ASN A 275 -14.91 -13.31 -12.02
C ASN A 275 -15.72 -14.59 -11.75
N ASN A 276 -17.05 -14.50 -11.64
CA ASN A 276 -17.93 -15.62 -11.24
C ASN A 276 -17.52 -16.32 -9.93
N TRP A 277 -17.03 -15.56 -8.94
CA TRP A 277 -16.70 -16.06 -7.59
C TRP A 277 -17.91 -16.06 -6.64
N SER A 278 -18.92 -15.22 -6.88
CA SER A 278 -20.11 -15.11 -6.02
C SER A 278 -21.17 -16.20 -6.28
N SER A 279 -21.05 -16.96 -7.37
CA SER A 279 -21.95 -18.07 -7.69
C SER A 279 -21.53 -19.36 -6.97
N GLY A 280 -22.29 -19.74 -5.95
CA GLY A 280 -22.06 -20.98 -5.22
C GLY A 280 -22.21 -22.21 -6.10
N ASN A 281 -21.10 -22.82 -6.52
CA ASN A 281 -21.10 -24.25 -6.84
C ASN A 281 -20.99 -25.03 -5.53
N THR A 282 -22.13 -25.41 -4.97
CA THR A 282 -22.22 -26.36 -3.87
C THR A 282 -21.83 -27.75 -4.36
N ASP A 283 -20.52 -28.01 -4.49
CA ASP A 283 -20.05 -29.38 -4.49
C ASP A 283 -19.87 -29.81 -3.04
N SER A 284 -20.94 -30.38 -2.49
CA SER A 284 -21.04 -30.83 -1.11
C SER A 284 -20.27 -32.14 -0.87
N THR A 285 -18.99 -32.16 -1.23
CA THR A 285 -18.02 -33.23 -0.92
C THR A 285 -16.63 -32.64 -0.69
N GLY A 286 -16.20 -32.54 0.57
CA GLY A 286 -14.78 -32.37 0.90
C GLY A 286 -14.36 -31.11 1.64
N SER A 287 -15.04 -30.72 2.73
CA SER A 287 -14.34 -29.97 3.78
C SER A 287 -13.43 -30.93 4.57
N PRO A 288 -12.10 -30.73 4.61
CA PRO A 288 -11.28 -31.36 5.64
C PRO A 288 -11.56 -30.65 6.97
N SER A 289 -12.44 -31.24 7.79
CA SER A 289 -12.62 -30.79 9.17
C SER A 289 -11.38 -31.12 9.98
N SER A 290 -10.46 -30.15 10.11
CA SER A 290 -9.35 -30.20 11.06
C SER A 290 -9.89 -30.12 12.48
N ALA A 291 -10.29 -31.26 13.04
CA ALA A 291 -10.73 -31.40 14.41
C ALA A 291 -9.55 -31.15 15.37
N SER A 292 -9.45 -29.92 15.90
CA SER A 292 -8.53 -29.63 17.00
C SER A 292 -9.12 -30.19 18.29
N SER A 293 -8.42 -31.15 18.90
CA SER A 293 -8.87 -31.83 20.12
C SER A 293 -8.75 -30.90 21.33
N ALA A 294 -9.88 -30.34 21.76
CA ALA A 294 -9.96 -29.59 23.01
C ALA A 294 -9.80 -30.54 24.22
N VAL A 295 -8.60 -30.56 24.81
CA VAL A 295 -8.38 -31.20 26.12
C VAL A 295 -8.96 -30.31 27.20
N ALA A 296 -9.98 -30.81 27.90
CA ALA A 296 -10.61 -30.10 29.00
C ALA A 296 -9.70 -30.03 30.23
N THR A 297 -9.56 -28.83 30.80
CA THR A 297 -9.08 -28.64 32.18
C THR A 297 -10.12 -27.86 32.97
N THR A 298 -10.45 -28.37 34.16
CA THR A 298 -11.45 -27.81 35.08
C THR A 298 -10.90 -26.61 35.87
N PRO A 299 -11.75 -25.65 36.27
CA PRO A 299 -11.31 -24.44 36.95
C PRO A 299 -10.99 -24.66 38.44
N VAL A 300 -10.03 -23.90 38.96
CA VAL A 300 -9.73 -23.76 40.40
C VAL A 300 -9.66 -22.27 40.77
N ALA A 301 -9.95 -21.95 42.03
CA ALA A 301 -10.57 -20.70 42.43
C ALA A 301 -9.66 -19.47 42.65
N THR A 302 -10.36 -18.34 42.60
CA THR A 302 -10.07 -16.94 42.93
C THR A 302 -9.15 -16.63 44.12
N ALA A 303 -8.29 -15.60 43.97
CA ALA A 303 -8.09 -14.43 44.88
C ALA A 303 -6.60 -13.99 44.99
N PRO A 304 -6.31 -12.73 45.42
CA PRO A 304 -6.94 -11.46 45.03
C PRO A 304 -5.90 -10.43 44.50
N ALA A 305 -6.35 -9.22 44.17
CA ALA A 305 -5.53 -8.17 43.57
C ALA A 305 -4.36 -7.67 44.43
N ALA A 306 -3.22 -7.39 43.79
CA ALA A 306 -2.10 -6.65 44.36
C ALA A 306 -1.97 -5.27 43.68
N THR A 307 -1.88 -4.22 44.47
CA THR A 307 -1.79 -2.81 44.05
C THR A 307 -0.44 -2.47 43.41
N ALA A 308 -0.46 -1.82 42.24
CA ALA A 308 0.71 -1.17 41.67
C ALA A 308 0.99 0.19 42.35
N PRO A 309 2.25 0.51 42.71
CA PRO A 309 2.62 1.85 43.18
C PRO A 309 2.83 2.80 41.99
N ALA A 310 2.38 4.05 42.12
CA ALA A 310 2.61 5.09 41.14
C ALA A 310 4.07 5.58 41.16
N THR A 311 4.68 5.77 39.98
CA THR A 311 5.98 6.44 39.83
C THR A 311 5.83 7.75 39.08
N THR A 312 6.36 8.81 39.68
CA THR A 312 6.24 10.20 39.26
C THR A 312 7.01 10.50 37.98
N ALA A 313 6.37 11.15 37.00
CA ALA A 313 7.06 11.70 35.85
C ALA A 313 7.84 12.99 36.22
N ALA A 314 9.09 13.09 35.77
CA ALA A 314 9.90 14.30 35.84
C ALA A 314 10.16 14.84 34.41
N PRO A 315 10.15 16.16 34.19
CA PRO A 315 10.18 16.74 32.84
C PRO A 315 11.59 16.83 32.25
N TYR A 316 11.71 16.59 30.94
CA TYR A 316 12.91 16.91 30.15
C TYR A 316 12.81 18.32 29.55
N PRO A 317 13.95 19.04 29.38
CA PRO A 317 13.94 20.45 29.01
C PRO A 317 13.85 20.71 27.50
N THR A 318 13.08 21.73 27.13
CA THR A 318 12.99 22.28 25.76
C THR A 318 14.19 23.17 25.45
N THR A 319 14.86 22.96 24.31
CA THR A 319 15.87 23.89 23.78
C THR A 319 15.49 24.41 22.39
N THR A 320 15.06 25.67 22.34
CA THR A 320 14.85 26.44 21.11
C THR A 320 16.19 26.90 20.52
N PRO A 321 16.30 27.01 19.18
CA PRO A 321 17.16 28.01 18.57
C PRO A 321 16.36 28.95 17.66
N GLY A 322 16.38 30.24 17.96
CA GLY A 322 16.03 31.30 17.02
C GLY A 322 17.29 32.02 16.52
N GLY A 323 17.22 32.67 15.36
CA GLY A 323 18.28 33.59 14.90
C GLY A 323 18.65 33.46 13.42
N SER A 324 18.00 34.26 12.57
CA SER A 324 18.58 34.66 11.27
C SER A 324 19.69 35.70 11.52
N PRO A 325 20.67 35.88 10.60
CA PRO A 325 20.50 37.02 9.70
C PRO A 325 21.07 36.90 8.26
N ALA A 326 20.36 37.56 7.33
CA ALA A 326 20.86 38.44 6.25
C ALA A 326 22.01 38.00 5.29
N SER A 327 21.58 37.56 4.10
CA SER A 327 21.91 38.13 2.77
C SER A 327 23.19 38.96 2.53
N THR A 328 23.95 38.64 1.46
CA THR A 328 24.83 39.61 0.79
C THR A 328 24.81 39.43 -0.74
N VAL A 329 24.80 40.55 -1.47
CA VAL A 329 24.66 40.66 -2.93
C VAL A 329 26.02 40.67 -3.64
N ARG A 330 26.13 40.03 -4.83
CA ARG A 330 26.98 40.50 -5.97
C ARG A 330 26.62 39.76 -7.27
N THR A 331 26.02 40.44 -8.25
CA THR A 331 26.66 41.15 -9.39
C THR A 331 27.23 40.20 -10.47
N ARG A 332 26.57 40.18 -11.64
CA ARG A 332 26.87 39.30 -12.78
C ARG A 332 27.37 40.11 -13.99
N THR A 333 28.61 39.86 -14.43
CA THR A 333 29.23 40.51 -15.60
C THR A 333 28.93 39.73 -16.90
N ARG A 334 28.86 40.43 -18.04
CA ARG A 334 28.42 39.88 -19.34
C ARG A 334 29.50 40.06 -20.42
N THR A 335 29.92 38.96 -21.07
CA THR A 335 30.77 38.99 -22.29
C THR A 335 30.18 38.06 -23.37
N ARG A 336 30.73 38.08 -24.60
CA ARG A 336 29.93 38.02 -25.85
C ARG A 336 30.59 37.17 -26.96
N THR A 337 29.78 36.39 -27.72
CA THR A 337 30.03 35.83 -29.09
C THR A 337 31.17 34.79 -29.23
N ARG A 338 31.16 33.81 -30.16
CA ARG A 338 30.84 33.84 -31.62
C ARG A 338 30.57 32.41 -32.22
N SER A 339 30.03 32.35 -33.44
CA SER A 339 29.45 31.18 -34.16
C SER A 339 30.37 30.36 -35.10
N SER A 340 29.94 29.12 -35.42
CA SER A 340 30.04 28.38 -36.72
C SER A 340 29.31 27.02 -36.60
N SER A 341 28.17 26.72 -37.24
CA SER A 341 27.88 26.38 -38.67
C SER A 341 28.25 24.95 -39.12
N GLY A 342 27.25 24.12 -39.47
CA GLY A 342 27.41 22.79 -40.09
C GLY A 342 26.07 22.10 -40.39
N ALA A 343 25.93 21.58 -41.62
CA ALA A 343 24.80 20.91 -42.29
C ALA A 343 24.16 19.73 -41.50
N VAL A 344 22.85 19.39 -41.58
CA VAL A 344 21.92 19.12 -42.71
C VAL A 344 22.27 17.84 -43.50
N GLU A 345 21.59 16.73 -43.20
CA GLU A 345 21.37 15.59 -44.14
C GLU A 345 20.25 14.64 -43.64
N THR A 346 19.40 14.13 -44.55
CA THR A 346 18.28 13.17 -44.39
C THR A 346 17.67 12.92 -45.80
N PRO A 347 17.04 11.79 -46.18
CA PRO A 347 17.06 10.39 -45.70
C PRO A 347 17.51 9.37 -46.78
N THR A 348 17.56 8.06 -46.49
CA THR A 348 17.56 6.98 -47.52
C THR A 348 16.83 5.71 -47.06
N GLN A 349 16.11 5.08 -48.00
CA GLN A 349 15.32 3.83 -47.89
C GLN A 349 15.63 2.95 -49.12
N ALA A 350 15.40 1.62 -49.14
CA ALA A 350 14.94 0.65 -48.14
C ALA A 350 15.67 -0.70 -48.39
N THR A 351 15.41 -1.80 -47.66
CA THR A 351 14.45 -2.86 -48.05
C THR A 351 14.41 -3.99 -46.99
N PRO A 352 13.40 -4.89 -46.99
CA PRO A 352 12.99 -5.62 -45.77
C PRO A 352 13.60 -7.03 -45.61
N VAL A 353 13.68 -7.47 -44.36
CA VAL A 353 13.84 -8.89 -43.96
C VAL A 353 12.63 -9.27 -43.11
N VAL A 354 12.05 -10.45 -43.38
CA VAL A 354 10.82 -10.96 -42.72
C VAL A 354 11.16 -11.79 -41.49
N PRO A 355 10.54 -11.53 -40.32
CA PRO A 355 10.35 -12.52 -39.26
C PRO A 355 8.92 -13.05 -39.19
N ALA A 356 8.74 -14.14 -38.41
CA ALA A 356 7.55 -14.98 -38.33
C ALA A 356 6.42 -14.39 -37.42
N PRO A 357 5.27 -15.08 -37.22
CA PRO A 357 3.97 -14.41 -37.00
C PRO A 357 3.80 -13.77 -35.61
N SER A 358 3.07 -12.65 -35.60
CA SER A 358 2.75 -11.86 -34.42
C SER A 358 1.68 -12.49 -33.51
N GLN A 359 1.98 -12.59 -32.22
CA GLN A 359 0.96 -12.41 -31.18
C GLN A 359 0.79 -10.91 -30.91
N GLY A 360 -0.44 -10.45 -30.66
CA GLY A 360 -0.80 -9.03 -30.73
C GLY A 360 -0.21 -8.19 -29.59
N GLY A 361 0.76 -7.33 -29.91
CA GLY A 361 1.23 -6.30 -28.98
C GLY A 361 0.32 -5.07 -29.00
N PHE A 362 -0.14 -4.65 -27.82
CA PHE A 362 -0.79 -3.35 -27.64
C PHE A 362 0.28 -2.27 -27.47
N GLN A 363 0.35 -1.30 -28.39
CA GLN A 363 1.08 -0.05 -28.16
C GLN A 363 0.20 0.91 -27.36
N GLY A 364 0.73 1.51 -26.29
CA GLY A 364 0.01 2.60 -25.60
C GLY A 364 0.47 2.98 -24.19
N GLY A 365 1.17 2.10 -23.47
CA GLY A 365 1.74 2.44 -22.15
C GLY A 365 2.98 3.32 -22.28
N MET A 366 3.07 4.42 -21.53
CA MET A 366 4.37 5.06 -21.30
C MET A 366 5.31 4.08 -20.60
N ALA A 367 6.61 4.13 -20.89
CA ALA A 367 7.61 3.33 -20.19
C ALA A 367 7.45 3.48 -18.67
N ALA A 368 7.37 2.36 -17.96
CA ALA A 368 7.19 2.32 -16.52
C ALA A 368 8.36 3.06 -15.85
N LYS A 369 8.02 4.04 -15.02
CA LYS A 369 9.00 4.84 -14.29
C LYS A 369 9.71 3.98 -13.26
N LYS A 370 10.80 4.51 -12.69
CA LYS A 370 11.48 3.90 -11.55
C LYS A 370 10.48 3.55 -10.44
N TRP A 371 10.64 2.34 -9.90
CA TRP A 371 9.75 1.67 -8.95
C TRP A 371 8.35 1.30 -9.47
N GLY A 372 8.02 1.56 -10.74
CA GLY A 372 6.76 1.17 -11.38
C GLY A 372 6.72 -0.28 -11.83
N GLN A 373 5.51 -0.84 -11.99
CA GLN A 373 5.32 -2.21 -12.47
C GLN A 373 5.63 -2.33 -13.97
N CYS A 374 6.41 -3.35 -14.33
CA CYS A 374 6.83 -3.66 -15.70
C CYS A 374 6.53 -5.12 -16.11
N GLY A 375 5.82 -5.87 -15.29
CA GLY A 375 5.53 -7.28 -15.55
C GLY A 375 4.95 -8.00 -14.35
N GLY A 376 4.78 -9.31 -14.52
CA GLY A 376 4.11 -10.21 -13.57
C GLY A 376 2.83 -10.81 -14.13
N ILE A 377 2.37 -11.90 -13.52
CA ILE A 377 1.12 -12.57 -13.89
C ILE A 377 -0.03 -11.56 -13.76
N GLY A 378 -0.73 -11.31 -14.87
CA GLY A 378 -1.91 -10.45 -14.89
C GLY A 378 -1.65 -8.97 -15.21
N HIS A 379 -0.38 -8.54 -15.26
CA HIS A 379 -0.01 -7.16 -15.60
C HIS A 379 -0.41 -6.82 -17.04
N SER A 380 -1.32 -5.86 -17.21
CA SER A 380 -1.73 -5.32 -18.52
C SER A 380 -1.09 -3.95 -18.84
N GLY A 381 -0.21 -3.45 -17.98
CA GLY A 381 0.47 -2.17 -18.14
C GLY A 381 1.69 -2.23 -19.08
N SER A 382 2.52 -1.20 -19.05
CA SER A 382 3.76 -1.18 -19.84
C SER A 382 4.71 -2.27 -19.36
N THR A 383 5.32 -3.02 -20.28
CA THR A 383 6.37 -3.99 -19.98
C THR A 383 7.79 -3.46 -20.18
N GLU A 384 7.91 -2.19 -20.58
CA GLU A 384 9.18 -1.51 -20.82
C GLU A 384 9.44 -0.49 -19.71
N CYS A 385 10.65 -0.50 -19.14
CA CYS A 385 11.07 0.49 -18.16
C CYS A 385 11.65 1.74 -18.81
N ALA A 386 11.59 2.87 -18.09
CA ALA A 386 12.22 4.11 -18.54
C ALA A 386 13.75 3.94 -18.69
N GLU A 387 14.36 4.77 -19.55
CA GLU A 387 15.76 4.63 -19.95
C GLU A 387 16.73 4.52 -18.77
N GLY A 388 17.56 3.47 -18.77
CA GLY A 388 18.54 3.19 -17.72
C GLY A 388 18.05 2.32 -16.55
N LEU A 389 16.82 1.81 -16.61
CA LEU A 389 16.23 0.92 -15.60
C LEU A 389 15.98 -0.48 -16.17
N GLU A 390 16.11 -1.51 -15.34
CA GLU A 390 15.81 -2.90 -15.73
C GLU A 390 14.49 -3.38 -15.11
N CYS A 391 13.76 -4.24 -15.84
CA CYS A 391 12.54 -4.84 -15.33
C CYS A 391 12.87 -6.07 -14.47
N VAL A 392 13.03 -5.86 -13.17
CA VAL A 392 13.47 -6.88 -12.21
C VAL A 392 12.26 -7.55 -11.56
N GLN A 393 12.17 -8.88 -11.71
CA GLN A 393 11.15 -9.68 -11.04
C GLN A 393 11.29 -9.60 -9.51
N GLN A 394 10.25 -9.15 -8.80
CA GLN A 394 10.19 -9.18 -7.33
C GLN A 394 9.49 -10.48 -6.86
N ASN A 395 8.34 -10.79 -7.44
CA ASN A 395 7.67 -12.08 -7.28
C ASN A 395 6.98 -12.51 -8.60
N GLU A 396 6.18 -13.56 -8.60
CA GLU A 396 5.49 -14.02 -9.83
C GLU A 396 4.47 -13.00 -10.37
N TYR A 397 4.03 -12.07 -9.52
CA TYR A 397 2.95 -11.12 -9.75
C TYR A 397 3.40 -9.69 -10.06
N TYR A 398 4.59 -9.33 -9.59
CA TYR A 398 5.10 -7.97 -9.63
C TYR A 398 6.56 -7.97 -10.07
N PHE A 399 6.81 -7.35 -11.22
CA PHE A 399 8.15 -7.04 -11.71
C PHE A 399 8.28 -5.51 -11.69
N GLN A 400 9.41 -5.00 -11.24
CA GLN A 400 9.62 -3.58 -10.93
C GLN A 400 10.77 -2.99 -11.74
N CYS A 401 10.59 -1.77 -12.24
CA CYS A 401 11.68 -1.01 -12.86
C CYS A 401 12.65 -0.47 -11.79
N LEU A 402 13.92 -0.91 -11.84
CA LEU A 402 14.96 -0.55 -10.89
C LEU A 402 16.20 0.04 -11.57
#